data_AF-A0A6P3R601-F1
#
_entry.id   AF-A0A6P3R601-F1
#
_cell.length_a   1.000
_cell.length_b   1.000
_cell.length_c   1.000
_cell.angle_alpha   90.00
_cell.angle_beta   90.00
_cell.angle_gamma   90.00
#
_symmetry.space_group_name_H-M   'P 1'
#
loop_
_entity.id
_entity.type
_entity.pdbx_description
1 polymer ?
#
loop_
_entity_poly.entity_id
_entity_poly.type
_entity_poly.pdbx_seq_one_letter_code
_entity_poly.pdbx_strand_id
1 'polypeptide(L)'
;MSGLLRRAVLEGLLCGPRALVPSLLARPSSGGPAWTQERTLVAVKPDGVQRRLVGDVIRRFEKRGFKLVGMKMLQAPENVLAEHYHDLRRKPFYPALISYMSSGPVVAMVWEGPNVVCTSRAMIGHTDSAVAVPGTIRGDFSIHISRNVIHASDSVAEAQREIQLWFQSNELVDWANEGHCSSFNPA
;
A
#
# COMPACT_ATOMS: atom_id res chain seq x y z
N MET A 1 -2.49 -87.81 24.70
CA MET A 1 -3.43 -87.11 25.61
C MET A 1 -3.67 -85.72 25.03
N SER A 2 -4.91 -85.19 25.11
CA SER A 2 -5.33 -83.78 24.91
C SER A 2 -4.44 -82.80 24.10
N GLY A 3 -4.89 -82.10 23.06
CA GLY A 3 -6.23 -81.99 22.46
C GLY A 3 -6.53 -80.55 21.99
N LEU A 4 -7.38 -80.41 20.96
CA LEU A 4 -8.10 -79.19 20.53
C LEU A 4 -7.27 -78.01 19.96
N LEU A 5 -7.39 -77.70 18.66
CA LEU A 5 -8.24 -76.63 18.05
C LEU A 5 -7.66 -75.18 18.25
N ARG A 6 -7.71 -74.21 17.31
CA ARG A 6 -8.49 -74.04 16.07
C ARG A 6 -7.95 -72.84 15.24
N ARG A 7 -8.03 -72.88 13.89
CA ARG A 7 -8.15 -71.72 12.94
C ARG A 7 -6.99 -70.68 12.97
N ALA A 8 -6.81 -69.69 12.09
CA ALA A 8 -7.14 -69.36 10.67
C ALA A 8 -6.40 -68.00 10.34
N VAL A 9 -6.19 -67.47 9.11
CA VAL A 9 -6.57 -67.82 7.73
C VAL A 9 -5.57 -67.18 6.70
N LEU A 10 -5.89 -67.24 5.39
CA LEU A 10 -5.29 -66.61 4.19
C LEU A 10 -4.67 -65.20 4.35
N GLU A 11 -3.49 -64.96 3.74
CA GLU A 11 -3.19 -64.27 2.45
C GLU A 11 -3.24 -62.72 2.46
N GLY A 12 -2.44 -62.09 1.58
CA GLY A 12 -2.42 -60.62 1.47
C GLY A 12 -1.26 -60.04 0.67
N LEU A 13 -1.26 -60.31 -0.63
CA LEU A 13 -0.47 -59.65 -1.67
C LEU A 13 -0.41 -58.09 -1.54
N LEU A 14 0.69 -57.48 -2.02
CA LEU A 14 0.82 -56.15 -2.68
C LEU A 14 1.65 -55.02 -2.04
N CYS A 15 2.33 -54.36 -2.97
CA CYS A 15 3.12 -53.12 -2.94
C CYS A 15 2.52 -51.95 -2.13
N GLY A 16 3.37 -51.24 -1.37
CA GLY A 16 3.06 -50.02 -0.62
C GLY A 16 4.11 -48.90 -0.83
N PRO A 17 3.79 -47.62 -0.56
CA PRO A 17 3.96 -46.62 -1.62
C PRO A 17 4.89 -45.41 -1.35
N ARG A 18 5.27 -44.79 -2.48
CA ARG A 18 5.62 -43.37 -2.76
C ARG A 18 6.04 -42.44 -1.59
N ALA A 19 7.16 -41.77 -1.80
CA ALA A 19 7.66 -40.66 -1.00
C ALA A 19 6.66 -39.49 -0.85
N LEU A 20 6.59 -38.91 0.36
CA LEU A 20 5.96 -37.60 0.58
C LEU A 20 6.94 -36.48 0.19
N VAL A 21 6.53 -35.65 -0.77
CA VAL A 21 7.05 -34.31 -0.96
C VAL A 21 6.09 -33.34 -0.23
N PRO A 22 6.56 -32.40 0.61
CA PRO A 22 5.70 -31.39 1.19
C PRO A 22 5.14 -30.49 0.08
N SER A 23 3.83 -30.57 -0.18
CA SER A 23 3.16 -29.67 -1.10
C SER A 23 3.04 -28.28 -0.49
N LEU A 24 4.03 -27.42 -0.75
CA LEU A 24 3.88 -25.98 -0.66
C LEU A 24 2.74 -25.55 -1.59
N LEU A 25 1.54 -25.41 -1.01
CA LEU A 25 0.39 -24.80 -1.68
C LEU A 25 0.65 -23.29 -1.83
N ALA A 26 1.48 -22.94 -2.80
CA ALA A 26 1.47 -21.61 -3.38
C ALA A 26 0.06 -21.39 -3.96
N ARG A 27 -0.79 -20.67 -3.20
CA ARG A 27 -2.10 -20.25 -3.69
C ARG A 27 -1.85 -19.40 -4.94
N PRO A 28 -2.57 -19.63 -6.05
CA PRO A 28 -2.43 -18.78 -7.23
C PRO A 28 -2.79 -17.35 -6.81
N SER A 29 -1.99 -16.38 -7.28
CA SER A 29 -2.34 -14.97 -7.16
C SER A 29 -3.74 -14.77 -7.73
N SER A 30 -4.68 -14.34 -6.88
CA SER A 30 -6.06 -14.15 -7.29
C SER A 30 -6.11 -13.00 -8.30
N GLY A 31 -6.19 -13.35 -9.58
CA GLY A 31 -6.32 -12.42 -10.70
C GLY A 31 -7.68 -11.72 -10.69
N GLY A 32 -7.89 -10.86 -9.70
CA GLY A 32 -8.97 -9.91 -9.67
C GLY A 32 -8.89 -8.96 -10.88
N PRO A 33 -10.01 -8.35 -11.29
CA PRO A 33 -10.01 -7.42 -12.42
C PRO A 33 -9.04 -6.27 -12.16
N ALA A 34 -8.35 -5.80 -13.21
CA ALA A 34 -7.26 -4.81 -13.12
C ALA A 34 -7.60 -3.57 -12.28
N TRP A 35 -8.87 -3.14 -12.28
CA TRP A 35 -9.40 -2.07 -11.44
C TRP A 35 -9.17 -2.26 -9.94
N THR A 36 -9.14 -3.50 -9.44
CA THR A 36 -8.85 -3.80 -8.02
C THR A 36 -7.36 -3.71 -7.66
N GLN A 37 -6.48 -3.62 -8.66
CA GLN A 37 -5.03 -3.51 -8.51
C GLN A 37 -4.49 -2.10 -8.80
N GLU A 38 -5.36 -1.09 -8.91
CA GLU A 38 -4.91 0.31 -8.99
C GLU A 38 -4.09 0.66 -7.73
N ARG A 39 -2.97 1.35 -7.92
CA ARG A 39 -2.07 1.79 -6.86
C ARG A 39 -1.83 3.30 -6.92
N THR A 40 -1.58 3.91 -5.78
CA THR A 40 -1.20 5.33 -5.66
C THR A 40 -0.04 5.52 -4.70
N LEU A 41 0.84 6.50 -4.98
CA LEU A 41 1.82 6.96 -4.01
C LEU A 41 1.14 7.96 -3.06
N VAL A 42 1.35 7.79 -1.76
CA VAL A 42 0.97 8.74 -0.73
C VAL A 42 2.20 9.04 0.11
N ALA A 43 2.49 10.32 0.37
CA ALA A 43 3.63 10.69 1.22
C ALA A 43 3.21 11.68 2.30
N VAL A 44 3.44 11.34 3.57
CA VAL A 44 3.38 12.30 4.67
C VAL A 44 4.65 13.14 4.62
N LYS A 45 4.45 14.46 4.47
CA LYS A 45 5.51 15.46 4.31
C LYS A 45 6.19 15.75 5.66
N PRO A 46 7.35 16.45 5.70
CA PRO A 46 8.10 16.64 6.93
C PRO A 46 7.31 17.34 8.06
N ASP A 47 6.39 18.24 7.71
CA ASP A 47 5.47 18.88 8.66
C ASP A 47 4.50 17.89 9.32
N GLY A 48 3.93 16.98 8.53
CA GLY A 48 3.05 15.91 8.99
C GLY A 48 3.76 14.92 9.91
N VAL A 49 5.01 14.57 9.59
CA VAL A 49 5.85 13.70 10.43
C VAL A 49 6.22 14.40 11.73
N GLN A 50 6.73 15.64 11.68
CA GLN A 50 7.07 16.44 12.87
C GLN A 50 5.86 16.64 13.81
N ARG A 51 4.66 16.78 13.24
CA ARG A 51 3.39 16.92 13.98
C ARG A 51 2.74 15.59 14.38
N ARG A 52 3.42 14.46 14.15
CA ARG A 52 3.01 13.10 14.56
C ARG A 52 1.73 12.58 13.89
N LEU A 53 1.37 13.13 12.72
CA LEU A 53 0.13 12.82 11.99
C LEU A 53 0.20 11.55 11.12
N VAL A 54 1.31 10.81 11.14
CA VAL A 54 1.52 9.60 10.32
C VAL A 54 0.44 8.55 10.60
N GLY A 55 0.15 8.29 11.88
CA GLY A 55 -0.88 7.32 12.29
C GLY A 55 -2.28 7.75 11.89
N ASP A 56 -2.60 9.05 11.98
CA ASP A 56 -3.88 9.59 11.52
C ASP A 56 -4.08 9.44 10.01
N VAL A 57 -3.03 9.70 9.22
CA VAL A 57 -3.06 9.49 7.76
C VAL A 57 -3.29 8.02 7.43
N ILE A 58 -2.47 7.11 7.96
CA ILE A 58 -2.61 5.65 7.75
C ILE A 58 -4.03 5.20 8.08
N ARG A 59 -4.55 5.60 9.24
CA ARG A 59 -5.90 5.30 9.72
C ARG A 59 -7.01 5.73 8.76
N ARG A 60 -6.86 6.83 8.00
CA ARG A 60 -7.87 7.23 6.99
C ARG A 60 -7.94 6.23 5.83
N PHE A 61 -6.80 5.74 5.38
CA PHE A 61 -6.68 4.81 4.26
C PHE A 61 -7.05 3.37 4.65
N GLU A 62 -6.58 2.89 5.81
CA GLU A 62 -6.96 1.57 6.33
C GLU A 62 -8.48 1.48 6.59
N LYS A 63 -9.08 2.49 7.23
CA LYS A 63 -10.52 2.52 7.47
C LYS A 63 -11.36 2.69 6.20
N ARG A 64 -10.75 3.07 5.08
CA ARG A 64 -11.39 3.08 3.76
C ARG A 64 -11.37 1.70 3.09
N GLY A 65 -10.58 0.76 3.61
CA GLY A 65 -10.42 -0.60 3.07
C GLY A 65 -9.28 -0.75 2.05
N PHE A 66 -8.42 0.26 1.89
CA PHE A 66 -7.27 0.16 0.99
C PHE A 66 -6.16 -0.72 1.58
N LYS A 67 -5.51 -1.51 0.72
CA LYS A 67 -4.41 -2.40 1.09
C LYS A 67 -3.10 -1.61 1.08
N LEU A 68 -2.40 -1.54 2.22
CA LEU A 68 -1.02 -1.04 2.27
C LEU A 68 -0.09 -2.11 1.67
N VAL A 69 0.62 -1.76 0.59
CA VAL A 69 1.54 -2.68 -0.12
C VAL A 69 3.00 -2.26 -0.07
N GLY A 70 3.30 -1.08 0.46
CA GLY A 70 4.67 -0.62 0.71
C GLY A 70 4.67 0.59 1.62
N MET A 71 5.63 0.68 2.54
CA MET A 71 5.81 1.84 3.42
C MET A 71 7.27 1.97 3.82
N LYS A 72 7.81 3.21 3.79
CA LYS A 72 9.11 3.52 4.39
C LYS A 72 9.19 4.96 4.89
N MET A 73 9.92 5.12 5.98
CA MET A 73 10.33 6.42 6.51
C MET A 73 11.76 6.69 6.09
N LEU A 74 12.02 7.86 5.49
CA LEU A 74 13.34 8.22 4.98
C LEU A 74 13.55 9.73 4.99
N GLN A 75 14.82 10.14 5.08
CA GLN A 75 15.24 11.46 4.61
C GLN A 75 15.30 11.38 3.08
N ALA A 76 14.39 12.05 2.38
CA ALA A 76 14.31 11.95 0.93
C ALA A 76 15.56 12.56 0.26
N PRO A 77 16.30 11.83 -0.59
CA PRO A 77 17.50 12.36 -1.23
C PRO A 77 17.11 13.38 -2.31
N GLU A 78 17.97 14.38 -2.51
CA GLU A 78 17.65 15.55 -3.34
C GLU A 78 17.34 15.19 -4.80
N ASN A 79 18.00 14.17 -5.36
CA ASN A 79 17.73 13.68 -6.71
C ASN A 79 16.29 13.13 -6.87
N VAL A 80 15.78 12.39 -5.88
CA VAL A 80 14.41 11.86 -5.88
C VAL A 80 13.40 13.00 -5.75
N LEU A 81 13.66 13.99 -4.88
CA LEU A 81 12.81 15.17 -4.76
C LEU A 81 12.80 16.02 -6.04
N ALA A 82 13.97 16.21 -6.66
CA ALA A 82 14.11 17.00 -7.87
C ALA A 82 13.39 16.35 -9.07
N GLU A 83 13.36 15.03 -9.15
CA GLU A 83 12.65 14.27 -10.19
C GLU A 83 11.14 14.18 -9.89
N HIS A 84 10.76 13.95 -8.63
CA HIS A 84 9.36 13.95 -8.22
C HIS A 84 8.66 15.29 -8.53
N TYR A 85 9.36 16.41 -8.36
CA TYR A 85 8.86 17.75 -8.69
C TYR A 85 9.37 18.31 -10.03
N HIS A 86 9.73 17.46 -11.00
CA HIS A 86 10.35 17.91 -12.26
C HIS A 86 9.53 18.97 -13.02
N ASP A 87 8.20 18.82 -13.13
CA ASP A 87 7.29 19.79 -13.75
C ASP A 87 7.29 21.17 -13.08
N LEU A 88 7.62 21.21 -11.78
CA LEU A 88 7.63 22.42 -10.98
C LEU A 88 8.97 23.15 -11.03
N ARG A 89 10.04 22.59 -11.63
CA ARG A 89 11.40 23.17 -11.69
C ARG A 89 11.45 24.64 -12.17
N ARG A 90 10.51 25.05 -13.03
CA ARG A 90 10.42 26.43 -13.56
C ARG A 90 9.53 27.38 -12.74
N LYS A 91 8.93 26.92 -11.64
CA LYS A 91 8.05 27.74 -10.78
C LYS A 91 8.90 28.51 -9.75
N PRO A 92 8.57 29.78 -9.44
CA PRO A 92 9.38 30.60 -8.52
C PRO A 92 9.46 30.04 -7.09
N PHE A 93 8.48 29.24 -6.67
CA PHE A 93 8.47 28.59 -5.35
C PHE A 93 9.26 27.28 -5.29
N TYR A 94 9.82 26.79 -6.40
CA TYR A 94 10.49 25.48 -6.45
C TYR A 94 11.68 25.33 -5.48
N PRO A 95 12.60 26.32 -5.32
CA PRO A 95 13.69 26.21 -4.35
C PRO A 95 13.18 26.06 -2.90
N ALA A 96 12.11 26.78 -2.55
CA ALA A 96 11.47 26.70 -1.24
C ALA A 96 10.73 25.35 -1.04
N LEU A 97 10.17 24.77 -2.11
CA LEU A 97 9.56 23.43 -2.09
C LEU A 97 10.60 22.33 -1.85
N ILE A 98 11.73 22.36 -2.54
CA ILE A 98 12.82 21.39 -2.34
C ILE A 98 13.42 21.55 -0.94
N SER A 99 13.77 22.77 -0.54
CA SER A 99 14.28 23.05 0.82
C SER A 99 13.34 22.57 1.92
N TYR A 100 12.03 22.75 1.74
CA TYR A 100 11.01 22.22 2.63
C TYR A 100 10.97 20.69 2.66
N MET A 101 10.91 20.03 1.50
CA MET A 101 10.82 18.57 1.46
C MET A 101 12.10 17.87 1.93
N SER A 102 13.24 18.56 1.85
CA SER A 102 14.51 18.15 2.46
C SER A 102 14.66 18.53 3.94
N SER A 103 13.72 19.28 4.55
CA SER A 103 13.88 19.80 5.92
C SER A 103 13.67 18.77 7.04
N GLY A 104 13.34 17.52 6.69
CA GLY A 104 13.11 16.43 7.63
C GLY A 104 12.62 15.16 6.94
N PRO A 105 12.35 14.10 7.70
CA PRO A 105 11.95 12.82 7.15
C PRO A 105 10.52 12.87 6.58
N VAL A 106 10.29 12.06 5.55
CA VAL A 106 8.97 11.78 4.99
C VAL A 106 8.59 10.32 5.24
N VAL A 107 7.29 10.03 5.26
CA VAL A 107 6.78 8.65 5.24
C VAL A 107 6.08 8.42 3.90
N ALA A 108 6.75 7.71 3.01
CA ALA A 108 6.21 7.29 1.72
C ALA A 108 5.46 5.96 1.88
N MET A 109 4.32 5.84 1.21
CA MET A 109 3.43 4.68 1.24
C MET A 109 2.88 4.40 -0.16
N VAL A 110 2.64 3.13 -0.46
CA VAL A 110 1.90 2.69 -1.64
C VAL A 110 0.61 2.00 -1.19
N TRP A 111 -0.52 2.55 -1.61
CA TRP A 111 -1.85 2.04 -1.31
C TRP A 111 -2.46 1.42 -2.57
N GLU A 112 -3.08 0.25 -2.43
CA GLU A 112 -3.74 -0.52 -3.48
C GLU A 112 -5.24 -0.64 -3.22
N GLY A 113 -6.04 -0.53 -4.28
CA GLY A 113 -7.48 -0.82 -4.28
C GLY A 113 -8.24 -0.05 -5.38
N PRO A 114 -9.54 -0.32 -5.54
CA PRO A 114 -10.32 0.25 -6.64
C PRO A 114 -10.50 1.76 -6.51
N ASN A 115 -10.19 2.47 -7.60
CA ASN A 115 -10.21 3.94 -7.69
C ASN A 115 -9.41 4.62 -6.56
N VAL A 116 -8.33 3.99 -6.08
CA VAL A 116 -7.53 4.49 -4.96
C VAL A 116 -6.92 5.85 -5.26
N VAL A 117 -6.46 6.14 -6.49
CA VAL A 117 -5.90 7.43 -6.87
C VAL A 117 -6.94 8.55 -6.68
N CYS A 118 -8.10 8.41 -7.33
CA CYS A 118 -9.19 9.39 -7.26
C CYS A 118 -9.71 9.54 -5.83
N THR A 119 -9.94 8.43 -5.13
CA THR A 119 -10.45 8.44 -3.74
C THR A 119 -9.45 9.07 -2.79
N SER A 120 -8.15 8.84 -2.97
CA SER A 120 -7.09 9.46 -2.15
C SER A 120 -7.09 10.97 -2.29
N ARG A 121 -7.22 11.49 -3.51
CA ARG A 121 -7.33 12.93 -3.76
C ARG A 121 -8.56 13.54 -3.07
N ALA A 122 -9.71 12.85 -3.11
CA ALA A 122 -10.91 13.28 -2.41
C ALA A 122 -10.75 13.26 -0.87
N MET A 123 -10.18 12.19 -0.29
CA MET A 123 -9.93 12.10 1.15
C MET A 123 -8.90 13.12 1.66
N ILE A 124 -7.90 13.45 0.83
CA ILE A 124 -6.85 14.41 1.17
C ILE A 124 -7.39 15.84 1.18
N GLY A 125 -8.28 16.17 0.25
CA GLY A 125 -8.85 17.50 0.12
C GLY A 125 -7.97 18.47 -0.69
N HIS A 126 -8.48 19.69 -0.86
CA HIS A 126 -7.91 20.71 -1.73
C HIS A 126 -6.45 21.05 -1.38
N THR A 127 -5.63 21.44 -2.39
CA THR A 127 -4.20 21.70 -2.21
C THR A 127 -3.94 22.87 -1.26
N ASP A 128 -4.70 23.95 -1.41
CA ASP A 128 -4.81 24.98 -0.39
C ASP A 128 -5.72 24.50 0.74
N SER A 129 -5.18 24.47 1.95
CA SER A 129 -5.84 23.98 3.16
C SER A 129 -6.87 24.97 3.70
N ALA A 130 -6.71 26.27 3.42
CA ALA A 130 -7.66 27.30 3.86
C ALA A 130 -9.06 27.14 3.25
N VAL A 131 -9.17 26.40 2.14
CA VAL A 131 -10.44 26.05 1.46
C VAL A 131 -10.67 24.54 1.38
N ALA A 132 -9.90 23.73 2.12
CA ALA A 132 -10.12 22.29 2.20
C ALA A 132 -11.32 21.97 3.10
N VAL A 133 -12.22 21.11 2.63
CA VAL A 133 -13.46 20.78 3.33
C VAL A 133 -13.16 20.03 4.65
N PRO A 134 -13.85 20.33 5.77
CA PRO A 134 -13.74 19.57 7.01
C PRO A 134 -14.01 18.07 6.79
N GLY A 135 -13.28 17.21 7.51
CA GLY A 135 -13.26 15.76 7.31
C GLY A 135 -12.25 15.28 6.27
N THR A 136 -11.67 16.18 5.46
CA THR A 136 -10.50 15.85 4.62
C THR A 136 -9.20 15.99 5.42
N ILE A 137 -8.15 15.26 5.05
CA ILE A 137 -6.86 15.28 5.78
C ILE A 137 -6.31 16.71 5.86
N ARG A 138 -6.43 17.51 4.80
CA ARG A 138 -5.95 18.90 4.79
C ARG A 138 -6.86 19.85 5.55
N GLY A 139 -8.18 19.68 5.48
CA GLY A 139 -9.13 20.50 6.23
C GLY A 139 -9.07 20.26 7.75
N ASP A 140 -8.78 19.02 8.17
CA ASP A 140 -8.66 18.67 9.58
C ASP A 140 -7.29 19.03 10.18
N PHE A 141 -6.22 18.96 9.38
CA PHE A 141 -4.85 18.96 9.90
C PHE A 141 -3.92 20.03 9.35
N SER A 142 -4.31 20.91 8.41
CA SER A 142 -3.43 21.97 7.90
C SER A 142 -4.14 23.30 7.71
N ILE A 143 -3.37 24.39 7.78
CA ILE A 143 -3.88 25.77 7.70
C ILE A 143 -3.38 26.47 6.43
N HIS A 144 -2.14 26.20 6.01
CA HIS A 144 -1.48 26.96 4.95
C HIS A 144 -0.96 26.04 3.83
N ILE A 145 -1.14 26.46 2.57
CA ILE A 145 -0.78 25.69 1.37
C ILE A 145 0.67 25.16 1.35
N SER A 146 1.63 25.89 1.93
CA SER A 146 3.05 25.46 2.00
C SER A 146 3.35 24.40 3.07
N ARG A 147 2.38 24.10 3.95
CA ARG A 147 2.47 23.14 5.07
C ARG A 147 1.15 22.36 5.17
N ASN A 148 0.88 21.65 4.07
CA ASN A 148 -0.36 20.91 3.84
C ASN A 148 -0.25 19.39 4.09
N VAL A 149 0.67 18.96 4.96
CA VAL A 149 0.82 17.62 5.58
C VAL A 149 1.11 16.43 4.66
N ILE A 150 0.56 16.39 3.45
CA ILE A 150 0.47 15.16 2.64
C ILE A 150 0.53 15.43 1.14
N HIS A 151 1.11 14.48 0.40
CA HIS A 151 1.06 14.33 -1.05
C HIS A 151 0.28 13.06 -1.43
N ALA A 152 -0.40 13.09 -2.57
CA ALA A 152 -0.77 11.88 -3.31
C ALA A 152 -0.83 12.16 -4.81
N SER A 153 -0.51 11.14 -5.59
CA SER A 153 -0.58 11.13 -7.06
C SER A 153 -1.96 11.61 -7.54
N ASP A 154 -2.00 12.39 -8.62
CA ASP A 154 -3.23 12.98 -9.16
C ASP A 154 -3.86 12.19 -10.31
N SER A 155 -3.12 11.29 -10.95
CA SER A 155 -3.61 10.36 -11.96
C SER A 155 -2.91 8.99 -11.88
N VAL A 156 -3.45 7.98 -12.57
CA VAL A 156 -2.90 6.62 -12.57
C VAL A 156 -1.52 6.55 -13.24
N ALA A 157 -1.29 7.33 -14.30
CA ALA A 157 0.02 7.39 -14.96
C ALA A 157 1.09 8.03 -14.05
N GLU A 158 0.71 9.13 -13.39
CA GLU A 158 1.56 9.82 -12.42
C GLU A 158 1.87 8.91 -11.22
N ALA A 159 0.88 8.18 -10.72
CA ALA A 159 1.06 7.17 -9.67
C ALA A 159 2.06 6.07 -10.05
N GLN A 160 2.00 5.55 -11.28
CA GLN A 160 2.94 4.52 -11.73
C GLN A 160 4.38 5.04 -11.76
N ARG A 161 4.63 6.24 -12.30
CA ARG A 161 5.96 6.86 -12.29
C ARG A 161 6.42 7.16 -10.86
N GLU A 162 5.55 7.74 -10.04
CA GLU A 162 5.85 8.08 -8.65
C GLU A 162 6.22 6.83 -7.83
N ILE A 163 5.48 5.73 -7.96
CA ILE A 163 5.81 4.48 -7.28
C ILE A 163 7.17 3.94 -7.74
N GLN A 164 7.47 3.94 -9.03
CA GLN A 164 8.77 3.49 -9.57
C GLN A 164 9.95 4.37 -9.12
N LEU A 165 9.72 5.68 -8.96
CA LEU A 165 10.73 6.62 -8.48
C LEU A 165 11.01 6.45 -6.98
N TRP A 166 9.98 6.17 -6.18
CA TRP A 166 10.10 6.10 -4.73
C TRP A 166 10.36 4.69 -4.19
N PHE A 167 9.98 3.62 -4.89
CA PHE A 167 10.07 2.23 -4.41
C PHE A 167 10.71 1.28 -5.44
N GLN A 168 11.64 0.46 -4.96
CA GLN A 168 12.12 -0.72 -5.67
C GLN A 168 11.06 -1.85 -5.59
N SER A 169 11.04 -2.75 -6.57
CA SER A 169 10.03 -3.82 -6.65
C SER A 169 10.02 -4.79 -5.46
N ASN A 170 11.15 -4.94 -4.76
CA ASN A 170 11.29 -5.75 -3.54
C ASN A 170 10.85 -5.01 -2.25
N GLU A 171 10.61 -3.70 -2.31
CA GLU A 171 10.01 -2.92 -1.22
C GLU A 171 8.47 -2.96 -1.25
N LEU A 172 7.89 -3.59 -2.27
CA LEU A 172 6.45 -3.79 -2.43
C LEU A 172 6.07 -5.25 -2.10
N VAL A 173 5.07 -5.42 -1.25
CA VAL A 173 4.60 -6.72 -0.76
C VAL A 173 3.22 -6.99 -1.35
N ASP A 174 3.08 -8.08 -2.12
CA ASP A 174 1.77 -8.61 -2.45
C ASP A 174 1.29 -9.58 -1.37
N TRP A 175 0.04 -9.39 -0.94
CA TRP A 175 -0.60 -10.18 0.10
C TRP A 175 -2.13 -10.21 -0.08
N ALA A 176 -2.74 -11.31 0.38
CA ALA A 176 -4.17 -11.57 0.20
C ALA A 176 -5.02 -10.71 1.13
N ASN A 177 -5.91 -9.89 0.57
CA ASN A 177 -6.85 -9.07 1.35
C ASN A 177 -8.05 -9.90 1.83
N GLU A 178 -7.82 -10.83 2.74
CA GLU A 178 -8.86 -11.74 3.24
C GLU A 178 -9.92 -11.03 4.11
N GLY A 179 -9.61 -9.83 4.62
CA GLY A 179 -10.49 -9.07 5.53
C GLY A 179 -11.55 -8.19 4.87
N HIS A 180 -11.51 -7.96 3.55
CA HIS A 180 -12.42 -7.03 2.85
C HIS A 180 -13.16 -7.66 1.64
N CYS A 181 -13.31 -8.99 1.63
CA CYS A 181 -14.00 -9.70 0.54
C CYS A 181 -15.47 -9.24 0.32
N SER A 182 -16.11 -8.66 1.34
CA SER A 182 -17.46 -8.06 1.26
C SER A 182 -17.50 -6.59 0.82
N SER A 183 -16.36 -5.90 0.73
CA SER A 183 -16.31 -4.44 0.47
C SER A 183 -16.16 -4.08 -1.00
N PHE A 184 -15.75 -5.04 -1.85
CA PHE A 184 -15.41 -4.82 -3.25
C PHE A 184 -16.19 -5.68 -4.24
N ASN A 185 -17.02 -6.60 -3.75
CA ASN A 185 -17.99 -7.31 -4.57
C ASN A 185 -19.29 -6.48 -4.62
N PRO A 186 -19.77 -6.04 -5.80
CA PRO A 186 -21.13 -5.55 -5.94
C PRO A 186 -22.11 -6.70 -5.64
N ALA A 187 -23.26 -6.36 -5.05
CA ALA A 187 -24.38 -7.27 -4.87
C ALA A 187 -25.14 -7.50 -6.19
#